data_AF-A0A6F9CQR0-F1
#
_entry.id   AF-A0A6F9CQR0-F1
#
_cell.length_a   1.000
_cell.length_b   1.000
_cell.length_c   1.000
_cell.angle_alpha   90.00
_cell.angle_beta   90.00
_cell.angle_gamma   90.00
#
_symmetry.space_group_name_H-M   'P 1'
#
loop_
_entity.id
_entity.type
_entity.pdbx_description
1 polymer ?
#
loop_
_entity_poly.entity_id
_entity_poly.type
_entity_poly.pdbx_seq_one_letter_code
_entity_poly.pdbx_strand_id
1 'polypeptide(L)'
;MGWIKPRKPKETTPQYYDLWAKEDPNAILGRHKMHVPAPKMRLPGHEESYNPPPEYLLTEEERLAWEQQDTEDRKLPFLPQKHSCLRAVPAFSRFIHERFERCLDLYLCPRQRKMRVNVNPEDLIPKLPKPKDLQPFPTTMSLVYRGHTSLVRSISASPTGQWLVSGMC
;
A
#
# COMPACT_ATOMS: atom_id res chain seq x y z
N MET A 1 1.10 -7.79 78.06
CA MET A 1 2.18 -6.79 77.90
C MET A 1 2.76 -6.94 76.49
N GLY A 2 2.55 -5.98 75.59
CA GLY A 2 3.12 -6.04 74.23
C GLY A 2 2.30 -5.45 73.08
N TRP A 3 1.18 -4.77 73.34
CA TRP A 3 0.29 -4.27 72.29
C TRP A 3 0.68 -2.86 71.78
N ILE A 4 1.54 -2.14 72.51
CA ILE A 4 2.06 -0.84 72.08
C ILE A 4 3.50 -1.05 71.62
N LYS A 5 3.72 -0.93 70.31
CA LYS A 5 5.06 -0.92 69.71
C LYS A 5 5.62 0.50 69.80
N PRO A 6 6.87 0.71 70.27
CA PRO A 6 7.50 2.03 70.22
C PRO A 6 7.60 2.52 68.77
N ARG A 7 7.62 3.85 68.59
CA ARG A 7 7.54 4.52 67.30
C ARG A 7 8.57 3.93 66.33
N LYS A 8 8.09 3.18 65.32
CA LYS A 8 8.96 2.56 64.31
C LYS A 8 9.75 3.66 63.59
N PRO A 9 11.07 3.48 63.35
CA PRO A 9 11.84 4.39 62.50
C PRO A 9 11.18 4.42 61.12
N LYS A 10 11.09 5.60 60.50
CA LYS A 10 10.55 5.75 59.15
C LYS A 10 11.37 4.85 58.22
N GLU A 11 10.73 3.91 57.54
CA GLU A 11 11.41 3.07 56.56
C GLU A 11 11.99 3.98 55.47
N THR A 12 13.30 3.89 55.24
CA THR A 12 14.05 4.59 54.18
C THR A 12 13.91 3.86 52.85
N THR A 13 12.76 3.25 52.59
CA THR A 13 12.47 2.63 51.29
C THR A 13 12.04 3.74 50.34
N PRO A 14 12.58 3.79 49.11
CA PRO A 14 12.10 4.74 48.13
C PRO A 14 10.62 4.49 47.86
N GLN A 15 9.83 5.54 47.75
CA GLN A 15 8.40 5.46 47.44
C GLN A 15 8.11 4.93 46.02
N TYR A 16 9.15 4.74 45.22
CA TYR A 16 9.09 4.19 43.87
C TYR A 16 9.63 2.76 43.86
N TYR A 17 8.98 1.90 43.09
CA TYR A 17 9.44 0.55 42.78
C TYR A 17 9.32 0.35 41.28
N ASP A 18 10.23 -0.44 40.73
CA ASP A 18 10.20 -0.78 39.30
C ASP A 18 9.11 -1.84 39.07
N LEU A 19 8.04 -1.42 38.40
CA LEU A 19 6.91 -2.29 38.03
C LEU A 19 7.31 -3.37 37.01
N TRP A 20 8.40 -3.13 36.27
CA TRP A 20 8.84 -3.95 35.13
C TRP A 20 10.03 -4.84 35.45
N ALA A 21 10.61 -4.75 36.67
CA ALA A 21 11.81 -5.48 37.07
C ALA A 21 11.71 -7.01 36.94
N LYS A 22 10.49 -7.57 36.86
CA LYS A 22 10.23 -9.02 36.74
C LYS A 22 9.33 -9.36 35.55
N GLU A 23 9.07 -8.42 34.64
CA GLU A 23 8.24 -8.70 33.48
C GLU A 23 9.08 -9.44 32.43
N ASP A 24 8.73 -10.70 32.15
CA ASP A 24 9.38 -11.45 31.09
C ASP A 24 9.09 -10.76 29.73
N PRO A 25 10.11 -10.41 28.92
CA PRO A 25 9.91 -9.76 27.62
C PRO A 25 9.06 -10.59 26.65
N ASN A 26 9.00 -11.90 26.89
CA ASN A 26 8.25 -12.89 26.13
C ASN A 26 6.95 -13.31 26.83
N ALA A 27 6.60 -12.73 27.98
CA ALA A 27 5.30 -12.96 28.59
C ALA A 27 4.24 -12.46 27.62
N ILE A 28 3.54 -13.40 27.00
CA ILE A 28 2.33 -13.14 26.25
C ILE A 28 1.31 -12.68 27.28
N LEU A 29 1.30 -11.38 27.60
CA LEU A 29 0.23 -10.74 28.37
C LEU A 29 -1.07 -11.27 27.78
N GLY A 30 -1.89 -11.94 28.60
CA GLY A 30 -3.08 -12.70 28.21
C GLY A 30 -4.20 -11.90 27.53
N ARG A 31 -3.91 -10.71 27.01
CA ARG A 31 -4.79 -9.91 26.16
C ARG A 31 -4.93 -10.56 24.79
N HIS A 32 -5.88 -11.50 24.75
CA HIS A 32 -6.56 -12.03 23.58
C HIS A 32 -5.65 -12.62 22.51
N LYS A 33 -5.75 -13.94 22.31
CA LYS A 33 -5.19 -14.69 21.16
C LYS A 33 -5.55 -14.08 19.77
N MET A 34 -6.49 -13.13 19.73
CA MET A 34 -6.98 -12.42 18.55
C MET A 34 -6.80 -10.89 18.61
N HIS A 35 -5.92 -10.36 19.46
CA HIS A 35 -5.66 -8.91 19.49
C HIS A 35 -4.96 -8.45 18.21
N VAL A 36 -5.63 -7.61 17.42
CA VAL A 36 -5.02 -6.93 16.27
C VAL A 36 -4.30 -5.68 16.80
N PRO A 37 -2.96 -5.61 16.71
CA PRO A 37 -2.22 -4.46 17.23
C PRO A 37 -2.59 -3.20 16.46
N ALA A 38 -2.49 -2.05 17.14
CA ALA A 38 -2.65 -0.78 16.47
C ALA A 38 -1.58 -0.62 15.37
N PRO A 39 -1.95 -0.08 14.18
CA PRO A 39 -0.97 0.29 13.18
C PRO A 39 0.10 1.21 13.78
N LYS A 40 1.37 0.92 13.52
CA LYS A 40 2.48 1.79 13.91
C LYS A 40 2.53 2.99 12.95
N MET A 41 2.98 4.14 13.45
CA MET A 41 3.26 5.29 12.57
C MET A 41 4.35 4.88 11.58
N ARG A 42 4.24 5.38 10.35
CA ARG A 42 5.29 5.22 9.36
C ARG A 42 6.53 5.96 9.84
N LEU A 43 7.69 5.46 9.45
CA LEU A 43 8.94 6.18 9.68
C LEU A 43 8.95 7.42 8.79
N PRO A 44 9.52 8.54 9.27
CA PRO A 44 9.67 9.74 8.45
C PRO A 44 10.38 9.47 7.13
N GLY A 45 9.85 10.06 6.05
CA GLY A 45 10.39 9.94 4.71
C GLY A 45 11.33 11.09 4.31
N HIS A 46 11.84 11.05 3.08
CA HIS A 46 12.63 12.16 2.52
C HIS A 46 11.79 13.41 2.26
N GLU A 47 10.50 13.24 1.96
CA GLU A 47 9.52 14.31 1.73
C GLU A 47 9.23 15.16 2.98
N GLU A 48 9.41 14.60 4.18
CA GLU A 48 9.23 15.28 5.48
C GLU A 48 10.51 16.00 5.94
N SER A 49 11.62 15.85 5.21
CA SER A 49 12.86 16.56 5.52
C SER A 49 12.67 18.07 5.33
N TYR A 50 13.32 18.87 6.17
CA TYR A 50 13.38 20.33 5.95
C TYR A 50 14.15 20.72 4.68
N ASN A 51 15.00 19.83 4.18
CA ASN A 51 15.79 20.03 2.97
C ASN A 51 15.65 18.82 2.04
N PRO A 52 14.47 18.64 1.41
CA PRO A 52 14.23 17.53 0.52
C PRO A 52 14.92 17.75 -0.86
N PRO A 53 15.22 16.67 -1.60
CA PRO A 53 15.63 16.77 -2.99
C PRO A 53 14.59 17.51 -3.84
N PRO A 54 15.00 18.17 -4.94
CA PRO A 54 14.09 18.98 -5.76
C PRO A 54 12.95 18.17 -6.40
N GLU A 55 13.13 16.85 -6.60
CA GLU A 55 12.11 15.94 -7.13
C GLU A 55 10.85 15.84 -6.25
N TYR A 56 10.97 16.16 -4.96
CA TYR A 56 9.85 16.14 -4.00
C TYR A 56 9.13 17.49 -3.91
N LEU A 57 9.67 18.55 -4.51
CA LEU A 57 9.03 19.86 -4.51
C LEU A 57 8.01 19.91 -5.63
N LEU A 58 6.75 20.18 -5.28
CA LEU A 58 5.67 20.28 -6.25
C LEU A 58 5.85 21.51 -7.14
N THR A 59 5.49 21.34 -8.41
CA THR A 59 5.32 22.45 -9.36
C THR A 59 4.12 23.32 -8.99
N GLU A 60 4.05 24.55 -9.53
CA GLU A 60 2.97 25.48 -9.20
C GLU A 60 1.58 24.93 -9.57
N GLU A 61 1.48 24.21 -10.69
CA GLU A 61 0.24 23.56 -11.14
C GLU A 61 -0.20 22.46 -10.15
N GLU A 62 0.72 21.62 -9.70
CA GLU A 62 0.44 20.55 -8.75
C GLU A 62 0.08 21.10 -7.36
N ARG A 63 0.68 22.22 -6.95
CA ARG A 63 0.34 22.90 -5.69
C ARG A 63 -1.10 23.39 -5.71
N LEU A 64 -1.52 24.01 -6.81
CA LEU A 64 -2.89 24.48 -6.99
C LEU A 64 -3.88 23.29 -6.99
N ALA A 65 -3.53 22.21 -7.69
CA ALA A 65 -4.33 20.98 -7.69
C ALA A 65 -4.46 20.38 -6.28
N TRP A 66 -3.38 20.38 -5.49
CA TRP A 66 -3.40 19.91 -4.11
C TRP A 66 -4.27 20.79 -3.19
N GLU A 67 -4.25 22.11 -3.39
CA GLU A 67 -5.09 23.05 -2.63
C GLU A 67 -6.58 22.88 -2.96
N GLN A 68 -6.92 22.59 -4.23
CA GLN A 68 -8.28 22.33 -4.67
C GLN A 68 -8.83 20.97 -4.23
N GLN A 69 -7.95 19.99 -4.00
CA GLN A 69 -8.34 18.65 -3.58
C GLN A 69 -8.84 18.65 -2.12
N ASP A 70 -9.85 17.83 -1.84
CA ASP A 70 -10.35 17.62 -0.48
C ASP A 70 -9.29 17.00 0.44
N THR A 71 -9.30 17.41 1.71
CA THR A 71 -8.26 17.04 2.69
C THR A 71 -8.08 15.52 2.84
N GLU A 72 -9.17 14.76 2.79
CA GLU A 72 -9.17 13.30 2.99
C GLU A 72 -8.57 12.52 1.81
N ASP A 73 -8.69 13.06 0.59
CA ASP A 73 -8.21 12.40 -0.63
C ASP A 73 -6.73 12.73 -0.93
N ARG A 74 -6.17 13.72 -0.24
CA ARG A 74 -4.78 14.16 -0.46
C ARG A 74 -3.80 13.04 -0.13
N LYS A 75 -2.88 12.78 -1.06
CA LYS A 75 -1.83 11.78 -0.88
C LYS A 75 -0.88 12.12 0.28
N LEU A 76 -0.56 13.40 0.43
CA LEU A 76 0.26 13.93 1.51
C LEU A 76 -0.56 14.95 2.32
N PRO A 77 -0.55 14.88 3.67
CA PRO A 77 -1.31 15.81 4.51
C PRO A 77 -0.70 17.21 4.58
N PHE A 78 0.54 17.37 4.09
CA PHE A 78 1.29 18.62 4.02
C PHE A 78 1.93 18.81 2.64
N LEU A 79 2.39 20.04 2.39
CA LEU A 79 3.15 20.39 1.20
C LEU A 79 4.66 20.34 1.51
N PRO A 80 5.47 19.52 0.81
CA PRO A 80 6.92 19.53 0.96
C PRO A 80 7.51 20.90 0.66
N GLN A 81 8.37 21.39 1.56
CA GLN A 81 9.03 22.68 1.44
C GLN A 81 10.51 22.54 1.73
N LYS A 82 11.33 23.29 1.00
CA LYS A 82 12.77 23.34 1.20
C LYS A 82 13.15 24.59 1.97
N HIS A 83 13.85 24.39 3.07
CA HIS A 83 14.45 25.44 3.87
C HIS A 83 15.97 25.33 3.79
N SER A 84 16.65 26.47 3.66
CA SER A 84 18.11 26.53 3.56
C SER A 84 18.82 26.13 4.85
N CYS A 85 18.20 26.38 6.01
CA CYS A 85 18.77 26.07 7.32
C CYS A 85 17.68 25.67 8.33
N LEU A 86 18.07 24.88 9.33
CA LEU A 86 17.15 24.38 10.36
C LEU A 86 16.48 25.50 11.18
N ARG A 87 17.16 26.64 11.35
CA ARG A 87 16.62 27.79 12.08
C ARG A 87 15.49 28.50 11.34
N ALA A 88 15.43 28.36 10.03
CA ALA A 88 14.37 28.93 9.19
C ALA A 88 13.14 28.03 9.10
N VAL A 89 13.18 26.84 9.69
CA VAL A 89 12.05 25.90 9.67
C VAL A 89 10.94 26.44 10.55
N PRO A 90 9.75 26.71 10.00
CA PRO A 90 8.62 27.22 10.76
C PRO A 90 8.04 26.13 11.66
N ALA A 91 7.26 26.55 12.66
CA ALA A 91 6.45 25.63 13.43
C ALA A 91 5.36 25.01 12.53
N PHE A 92 5.19 23.69 12.62
CA PHE A 92 4.21 22.98 11.81
C PHE A 92 2.79 23.20 12.34
N SER A 93 1.96 23.91 11.58
CA SER A 93 0.61 24.34 12.00
C SER A 93 -0.37 23.19 12.24
N ARG A 94 -0.27 22.10 11.46
CA ARG A 94 -1.17 20.94 11.57
C ARG A 94 -0.72 19.91 12.62
N PHE A 95 0.37 20.17 13.36
CA PHE A 95 0.92 19.22 14.32
C PHE A 95 -0.12 18.69 15.33
N ILE A 96 -0.89 19.60 15.93
CA ILE A 96 -1.89 19.24 16.94
C ILE A 96 -3.01 18.42 16.30
N HIS A 97 -3.46 18.80 15.10
CA HIS A 97 -4.51 18.11 14.36
C HIS A 97 -4.10 16.67 14.04
N GLU A 98 -2.90 16.45 13.49
CA GLU A 98 -2.43 15.09 13.18
C GLU A 98 -2.29 14.21 14.43
N ARG A 99 -1.82 14.76 15.56
CA ARG A 99 -1.73 13.99 16.80
C ARG A 99 -3.11 13.66 17.35
N PHE A 100 -4.07 14.57 17.22
CA PHE A 100 -5.44 14.36 17.66
C PHE A 100 -6.18 13.33 16.79
N GLU A 101 -6.11 13.44 15.47
CA GLU A 101 -6.64 12.45 14.51
C GLU A 101 -6.06 11.06 14.79
N ARG A 102 -4.76 10.98 15.07
CA ARG A 102 -4.11 9.72 15.46
C ARG A 102 -4.70 9.11 16.74
N CYS A 103 -5.07 9.92 17.72
CA CYS A 103 -5.74 9.46 18.94
C CYS A 103 -7.15 8.95 18.65
N LEU A 104 -7.88 9.62 17.75
CA LEU A 104 -9.20 9.16 17.29
C LEU A 104 -9.08 7.82 16.53
N ASP A 105 -8.09 7.67 15.66
CA ASP A 105 -7.81 6.42 14.96
C ASP A 105 -7.52 5.25 15.91
N LEU A 106 -6.84 5.52 17.03
CA LEU A 106 -6.56 4.51 18.05
C LEU A 106 -7.79 4.08 18.82
N TYR A 107 -8.73 5.00 19.03
CA TYR A 107 -9.88 4.81 19.91
C TYR A 107 -11.14 4.36 19.17
N LEU A 108 -11.47 5.02 18.05
CA LEU A 108 -12.74 4.85 17.33
C LEU A 108 -12.65 3.87 16.16
N CYS A 109 -11.53 3.83 15.44
CA CYS A 109 -11.48 3.07 14.19
C CYS A 109 -11.37 1.56 14.43
N PRO A 110 -12.25 0.74 13.79
CA PRO A 110 -12.18 -0.71 13.91
C PRO A 110 -10.92 -1.26 13.23
N ARG A 111 -10.28 -2.24 13.88
CA ARG A 111 -9.04 -2.87 13.39
C ARG A 111 -9.33 -4.26 12.83
N GLN A 112 -8.88 -4.50 11.60
CA GLN A 112 -9.04 -5.79 10.91
C GLN A 112 -7.71 -6.26 10.31
N ARG A 113 -7.40 -7.55 10.48
CA ARG A 113 -6.25 -8.18 9.82
C ARG A 113 -6.59 -8.42 8.35
N LYS A 114 -5.99 -7.65 7.44
CA LYS A 114 -6.08 -7.89 5.99
C LYS A 114 -4.89 -8.73 5.52
N MET A 115 -5.16 -9.88 4.92
CA MET A 115 -4.12 -10.70 4.26
C MET A 115 -3.87 -10.13 2.87
N ARG A 116 -2.76 -9.41 2.69
CA ARG A 116 -2.32 -8.96 1.36
C ARG A 116 -1.50 -10.08 0.74
N VAL A 117 -1.95 -10.62 -0.37
CA VAL A 117 -1.20 -11.64 -1.11
C VAL A 117 -0.13 -10.91 -1.93
N ASN A 118 1.14 -11.23 -1.67
CA ASN A 118 2.25 -10.72 -2.48
C ASN A 118 2.47 -11.69 -3.64
N VAL A 119 1.75 -11.49 -4.75
CA VAL A 119 1.84 -12.31 -5.96
C VAL A 119 2.59 -11.51 -7.00
N ASN A 120 3.56 -12.13 -7.67
CA ASN A 120 4.20 -11.49 -8.82
C ASN A 120 3.17 -11.44 -9.97
N PRO A 121 3.11 -10.36 -10.75
CA PRO A 121 2.15 -10.25 -11.85
C PRO A 121 2.29 -11.39 -12.87
N GLU A 122 3.50 -11.90 -13.08
CA GLU A 122 3.79 -13.02 -13.98
C GLU A 122 3.20 -14.35 -13.52
N ASP A 123 3.04 -14.56 -12.20
CA ASP A 123 2.47 -15.78 -11.64
C ASP A 123 0.95 -15.85 -11.83
N LEU A 124 0.32 -14.73 -12.23
CA LEU A 124 -1.10 -14.68 -12.58
C LEU A 124 -1.38 -15.35 -13.94
N ILE A 125 -0.36 -15.47 -14.79
CA ILE A 125 -0.49 -16.02 -16.15
C ILE A 125 -0.15 -17.52 -16.12
N PRO A 126 -0.99 -18.39 -16.68
CA PRO A 126 -0.66 -19.81 -16.76
C PRO A 126 0.57 -20.05 -17.64
N LYS A 127 1.37 -21.06 -17.29
CA LYS A 127 2.54 -21.46 -18.07
C LYS A 127 2.09 -22.16 -19.36
N LEU A 128 1.96 -21.38 -20.43
CA LEU A 128 1.66 -21.87 -21.78
C LEU A 128 2.95 -22.28 -22.52
N PRO A 129 2.90 -23.32 -23.37
CA PRO A 129 4.02 -23.60 -24.28
C PRO A 129 4.23 -22.41 -25.22
N LYS A 130 5.49 -22.18 -25.62
CA LYS A 130 5.78 -21.08 -26.55
C LYS A 130 5.16 -21.41 -27.91
N PRO A 131 4.49 -20.46 -28.60
CA PRO A 131 3.91 -20.72 -29.91
C PRO A 131 4.89 -21.29 -30.93
N LYS A 132 6.18 -20.95 -30.85
CA LYS A 132 7.24 -21.46 -31.72
C LYS A 132 7.37 -22.99 -31.70
N ASP A 133 7.11 -23.61 -30.55
CA ASP A 133 7.20 -25.07 -30.38
C ASP A 133 6.01 -25.79 -31.03
N LEU A 134 4.94 -25.06 -31.39
CA LEU A 134 3.72 -25.58 -32.00
C LEU A 134 3.68 -25.38 -33.53
N GLN A 135 4.82 -25.10 -34.16
CA GLN A 135 4.89 -25.00 -35.62
C GLN A 135 4.73 -26.38 -36.29
N PRO A 136 4.10 -26.44 -37.48
CA PRO A 136 3.71 -25.33 -38.35
C PRO A 136 2.28 -24.78 -38.10
N PHE A 137 2.13 -23.46 -38.16
CA PHE A 137 0.85 -22.76 -38.23
C PHE A 137 0.94 -21.60 -39.22
N PRO A 138 -0.16 -21.18 -39.88
CA PRO A 138 -0.13 -20.08 -40.84
C PRO A 138 0.24 -18.76 -40.15
N THR A 139 1.27 -18.07 -40.67
CA THR A 139 1.79 -16.80 -40.11
C THR A 139 1.40 -15.58 -40.93
N THR A 140 1.24 -15.73 -42.25
CA THR A 140 0.97 -14.64 -43.18
C THR A 140 -0.06 -15.05 -44.23
N MET A 141 -0.87 -14.10 -44.67
CA MET A 141 -1.81 -14.29 -45.78
C MET A 141 -1.04 -14.43 -47.11
N SER A 142 -1.20 -15.57 -47.81
CA SER A 142 -0.50 -15.85 -49.07
C SER A 142 -1.29 -15.49 -50.33
N LEU A 143 -2.62 -15.70 -50.31
CA LEU A 143 -3.49 -15.57 -51.48
C LEU A 143 -4.75 -14.79 -51.11
N VAL A 144 -5.22 -13.95 -52.02
CA VAL A 144 -6.47 -13.19 -51.91
C VAL A 144 -7.31 -13.45 -53.15
N TYR A 145 -8.48 -14.08 -52.96
CA TYR A 145 -9.44 -14.32 -54.04
C TYR A 145 -10.36 -13.09 -54.20
N ARG A 146 -10.26 -12.40 -55.34
CA ARG A 146 -11.09 -11.25 -55.67
C ARG A 146 -12.08 -11.63 -56.77
N GLY A 147 -13.37 -11.36 -56.55
CA GLY A 147 -14.41 -11.67 -57.54
C GLY A 147 -15.84 -11.51 -57.04
N HIS A 148 -16.08 -11.61 -55.73
CA HIS A 148 -17.41 -11.39 -55.14
C HIS A 148 -17.76 -9.91 -55.08
N THR A 149 -19.03 -9.58 -55.33
CA THR A 149 -19.60 -8.23 -55.20
C THR A 149 -20.14 -7.95 -53.79
N SER A 150 -20.41 -9.00 -53.02
CA SER A 150 -20.91 -8.95 -51.64
C SER A 150 -20.02 -9.75 -50.68
N LEU A 151 -20.39 -9.78 -49.39
CA LEU A 151 -19.65 -10.47 -48.33
C LEU A 151 -19.70 -12.00 -48.51
N VAL A 152 -18.54 -12.66 -48.43
CA VAL A 152 -18.46 -14.13 -48.39
C VAL A 152 -18.84 -14.62 -46.99
N ARG A 153 -19.89 -15.43 -46.87
CA ARG A 153 -20.40 -15.93 -45.57
C ARG A 153 -19.99 -17.37 -45.27
N SER A 154 -19.67 -18.14 -46.30
CA SER A 154 -19.26 -19.54 -46.15
C SER A 154 -18.16 -19.88 -47.13
N ILE A 155 -17.26 -20.76 -46.69
CA ILE A 155 -16.23 -21.38 -47.51
C ILE A 155 -16.22 -22.88 -47.24
N SER A 156 -15.94 -23.68 -48.26
CA SER A 156 -15.73 -25.12 -48.11
C SER A 156 -14.57 -25.55 -49.00
N ALA A 157 -13.65 -26.34 -48.45
CA ALA A 157 -12.49 -26.86 -49.16
C ALA A 157 -12.75 -28.31 -49.59
N SER A 158 -12.37 -28.67 -50.80
CA SER A 158 -12.42 -30.06 -51.26
C SER A 158 -11.44 -30.93 -50.46
N PRO A 159 -11.77 -32.19 -50.16
CA PRO A 159 -10.82 -33.14 -49.56
C PRO A 159 -9.54 -33.35 -50.39
N THR A 160 -9.59 -33.11 -51.70
CA THR A 160 -8.42 -33.18 -52.60
C THR A 160 -7.49 -31.96 -52.50
N GLY A 161 -7.88 -30.91 -51.79
CA GLY A 161 -7.08 -29.69 -51.58
C GLY A 161 -6.92 -28.76 -52.79
N GLN A 162 -7.51 -29.10 -53.94
CA GLN A 162 -7.38 -28.32 -55.18
C GLN A 162 -8.47 -27.27 -55.37
N TRP A 163 -9.65 -27.48 -54.78
CA TRP A 163 -10.84 -26.66 -55.02
C TRP A 163 -11.33 -26.04 -53.73
N LEU A 164 -11.68 -24.76 -53.79
CA LEU A 164 -12.31 -24.01 -52.71
C LEU A 164 -13.58 -23.35 -53.24
N VAL A 165 -14.71 -23.59 -52.57
CA VAL A 165 -16.01 -23.01 -52.90
C VAL A 165 -16.33 -21.93 -51.87
N SER A 166 -16.79 -20.77 -52.35
CA SER A 166 -17.19 -19.62 -51.55
C SER A 166 -18.64 -19.26 -51.83
N GLY A 167 -19.47 -19.14 -50.79
CA GLY A 167 -20.87 -18.72 -50.89
C GLY A 167 -21.04 -17.22 -50.62
N MET A 168 -21.68 -16.53 -51.57
CA MET A 168 -22.16 -15.15 -51.40
C MET A 168 -23.69 -15.15 -51.24
N CYS A 169 -24.21 -14.19 -50.48
CA CYS A 169 -25.64 -13.85 -50.49
C CYS A 169 -25.91 -12.67 -51.42
#